data_AF-A0A0K6G743-F1
#
_entry.id   AF-A0A0K6G743-F1
#
_cell.length_a   1.000
_cell.length_b   1.000
_cell.length_c   1.000
_cell.angle_alpha   90.00
_cell.angle_beta   90.00
_cell.angle_gamma   90.00
#
_symmetry.space_group_name_H-M   'P 1'
#
loop_
_entity.id
_entity.type
_entity.pdbx_description
1 polymer ?
#
loop_
_entity_poly.entity_id
_entity_poly.type
_entity_poly.pdbx_seq_one_letter_code
_entity_poly.pdbx_strand_id
1 'polypeptide(L)'
;MANVEPGTYRIVNLARNKALRVPSEYPETISSWHTEDEPNQKWFVQRTGGGYRLKNCGHGQYLSIRGTQCNSQAYHGSPTTWKIIPQRPGGYLIQLEKIDRVLDLHDRGEVYIWPANDAEPQKVWKFEKLGRETGEEMGEVKDSVSEQPGDDPAADQPKKAPPPLSPLAIRDVQIAQQARQIQSLEQQLSMKDSELERLQGELEFIRSQESSQTTILSERIAQLEELVERLFEQESRRPNNAA
;
A
#
# COMPACT_ATOMS: atom_id res chain seq x y z
N MET A 1 -9.52 8.65 -26.20
CA MET A 1 -9.08 8.61 -24.78
C MET A 1 -7.71 9.27 -24.72
N ALA A 2 -7.54 10.32 -23.91
CA ALA A 2 -6.26 11.01 -23.79
C ALA A 2 -5.26 10.10 -23.07
N ASN A 3 -4.27 9.63 -23.80
CA ASN A 3 -3.25 8.72 -23.31
C ASN A 3 -2.07 9.57 -22.80
N VAL A 4 -1.42 9.17 -21.71
CA VAL A 4 -0.23 9.91 -21.24
C VAL A 4 0.90 9.70 -22.23
N GLU A 5 1.46 10.79 -22.74
CA GLU A 5 2.59 10.73 -23.68
C GLU A 5 3.89 10.40 -22.94
N PRO A 6 4.84 9.68 -23.55
CA PRO A 6 6.16 9.49 -22.95
C PRO A 6 6.85 10.82 -22.64
N GLY A 7 7.67 10.84 -21.59
CA GLY A 7 8.42 12.01 -21.17
C GLY A 7 8.63 12.08 -19.66
N THR A 8 9.16 13.20 -19.20
CA THR A 8 9.44 13.44 -17.78
C THR A 8 8.28 14.17 -17.14
N TYR A 9 7.79 13.63 -16.02
CA TYR A 9 6.64 14.13 -15.30
C TYR A 9 6.94 14.27 -13.81
N ARG A 10 6.25 15.21 -13.17
CA ARG A 10 5.94 15.13 -11.74
C ARG A 10 4.56 14.48 -11.59
N ILE A 11 4.46 13.53 -10.69
CA ILE A 11 3.23 12.77 -10.46
C ILE A 11 2.65 13.23 -9.12
N VAL A 12 1.53 13.94 -9.15
CA VAL A 12 0.97 14.64 -8.00
C VAL A 12 -0.35 14.00 -7.58
N ASN A 13 -0.49 13.65 -6.31
CA ASN A 13 -1.76 13.19 -5.78
C ASN A 13 -2.76 14.34 -5.69
N LEU A 14 -3.95 14.19 -6.25
CA LEU A 14 -4.93 15.27 -6.29
C LEU A 14 -5.57 15.57 -4.93
N ALA A 15 -5.70 14.58 -4.04
CA ALA A 15 -6.30 14.81 -2.72
C ALA A 15 -5.38 15.61 -1.79
N ARG A 16 -4.08 15.29 -1.79
CA ARG A 16 -3.12 15.84 -0.84
C ARG A 16 -2.21 16.91 -1.40
N ASN A 17 -2.24 17.14 -2.72
CA ASN A 17 -1.31 18.03 -3.43
C ASN A 17 0.17 17.71 -3.11
N LYS A 18 0.49 16.42 -3.03
CA LYS A 18 1.84 15.92 -2.75
C LYS A 18 2.37 15.14 -3.95
N ALA A 19 3.64 15.35 -4.28
CA ALA A 19 4.33 14.66 -5.36
C ALA A 19 4.84 13.29 -4.90
N LEU A 20 4.75 12.31 -5.79
CA LEU A 20 5.39 11.00 -5.63
C LEU A 20 6.90 11.17 -5.67
N ARG A 21 7.61 10.67 -4.66
CA ARG A 21 9.06 10.78 -4.56
C ARG A 21 9.73 9.48 -4.11
N VAL A 22 11.03 9.40 -4.40
CA VAL A 22 11.95 8.46 -3.75
C VAL A 22 12.75 9.26 -2.71
N PRO A 23 12.58 9.00 -1.39
CA PRO A 23 13.36 9.67 -0.35
C PRO A 23 14.86 9.41 -0.52
N SER A 24 15.69 10.46 -0.40
CA SER A 24 17.14 10.31 -0.50
C SER A 24 17.72 9.55 0.71
N GLU A 25 17.05 9.69 1.86
CA GLU A 25 17.35 9.02 3.12
C GLU A 25 17.02 7.51 3.09
N TYR A 26 16.08 7.09 2.25
CA TYR A 26 15.58 5.71 2.14
C TYR A 26 15.26 5.38 0.66
N PRO A 27 16.29 5.22 -0.20
CA PRO A 27 16.15 5.16 -1.66
C PRO A 27 15.46 3.89 -2.18
N GLU A 28 15.18 2.92 -1.32
CA GLU A 28 14.37 1.73 -1.60
C GLU A 28 12.86 1.98 -1.44
N THR A 29 12.46 3.10 -0.86
CA THR A 29 11.07 3.42 -0.54
C THR A 29 10.45 4.40 -1.53
N ILE A 30 9.12 4.41 -1.56
CA ILE A 30 8.35 5.43 -2.28
C ILE A 30 7.39 6.07 -1.29
N SER A 31 7.38 7.40 -1.29
CA SER A 31 6.51 8.20 -0.44
C SER A 31 5.98 9.41 -1.21
N SER A 32 5.19 10.23 -0.54
CA SER A 32 4.77 11.53 -1.03
C SER A 32 5.39 12.68 -0.23
N TRP A 33 5.63 13.79 -0.90
CA TRP A 33 6.17 15.00 -0.28
C TRP A 33 5.63 16.26 -0.94
N HIS A 34 5.93 17.43 -0.37
CA HIS A 34 5.58 18.68 -1.06
C HIS A 34 6.36 18.79 -2.36
N THR A 35 5.75 19.45 -3.34
CA THR A 35 6.31 19.61 -4.68
C THR A 35 7.58 20.46 -4.64
N GLU A 36 8.67 19.89 -5.13
CA GLU A 36 9.96 20.54 -5.31
C GLU A 36 10.49 20.26 -6.74
N ASP A 37 11.56 20.94 -7.14
CA ASP A 37 12.22 20.70 -8.43
C ASP A 37 13.38 19.69 -8.34
N GLU A 38 13.24 18.71 -7.46
CA GLU A 38 14.26 17.71 -7.19
C GLU A 38 14.19 16.51 -8.17
N PRO A 39 15.32 15.94 -8.62
CA PRO A 39 15.34 14.77 -9.49
C PRO A 39 14.60 13.55 -8.92
N ASN A 40 14.55 13.43 -7.60
CA ASN A 40 13.88 12.33 -6.92
C ASN A 40 12.33 12.43 -6.95
N GLN A 41 11.77 13.55 -7.41
CA GLN A 41 10.33 13.75 -7.67
C GLN A 41 10.00 13.72 -9.18
N LYS A 42 11.00 13.52 -10.04
CA LYS A 42 10.86 13.45 -11.49
C LYS A 42 10.81 11.99 -11.93
N TRP A 43 9.81 11.68 -12.74
CA TRP A 43 9.54 10.34 -13.23
C TRP A 43 9.53 10.33 -14.75
N PHE A 44 10.42 9.53 -15.34
CA PHE A 44 10.41 9.26 -16.76
C PHE A 44 9.37 8.18 -17.06
N VAL A 45 8.29 8.59 -17.71
CA VAL A 45 7.16 7.76 -18.10
C VAL A 45 7.44 7.22 -19.50
N GLN A 46 7.61 5.90 -19.59
CA GLN A 46 7.94 5.18 -20.82
C GLN A 46 6.80 4.26 -21.21
N ARG A 47 6.39 4.24 -22.48
CA ARG A 47 5.48 3.21 -22.99
C ARG A 47 6.22 1.88 -23.11
N THR A 48 5.57 0.78 -22.75
CA THR A 48 6.09 -0.58 -22.94
C THR A 48 4.92 -1.53 -23.19
N GLY A 49 5.02 -2.40 -24.20
CA GLY A 49 4.03 -3.46 -24.47
C GLY A 49 2.57 -3.01 -24.28
N GLY A 50 1.96 -3.42 -23.16
CA GLY A 50 0.58 -3.15 -22.76
C GLY A 50 0.35 -2.01 -21.73
N GLY A 51 1.35 -1.19 -21.42
CA GLY A 51 1.22 -0.08 -20.47
C GLY A 51 2.43 0.85 -20.41
N TYR A 52 2.82 1.19 -19.19
CA TYR A 52 3.83 2.19 -18.86
C TYR A 52 4.81 1.68 -17.81
N ARG A 53 6.06 2.12 -17.91
CA ARG A 53 7.07 2.05 -16.84
C ARG A 53 7.38 3.46 -16.37
N LEU A 54 7.57 3.61 -15.07
CA LEU A 54 7.84 4.88 -14.44
C LEU A 54 9.20 4.79 -13.75
N LYS A 55 10.23 5.33 -14.39
CA LYS A 55 11.61 5.33 -13.88
C LYS A 55 11.86 6.62 -13.11
N ASN A 56 12.36 6.54 -11.88
CA ASN A 56 12.77 7.73 -11.14
C ASN A 56 14.02 8.34 -11.79
N CYS A 57 14.00 9.65 -12.05
CA CYS A 57 15.13 10.33 -12.69
C CYS A 57 16.33 10.51 -11.76
N GLY A 58 16.11 10.65 -10.45
CA GLY A 58 17.18 10.83 -9.46
C GLY A 58 17.93 9.54 -9.13
N HIS A 59 17.26 8.40 -9.15
CA HIS A 59 17.83 7.13 -8.65
C HIS A 59 17.85 6.00 -9.68
N GLY A 60 17.21 6.16 -10.84
CA GLY A 60 17.35 5.26 -11.97
C GLY A 60 16.63 3.91 -11.89
N GLN A 61 15.89 3.61 -10.82
CA GLN A 61 15.01 2.43 -10.77
C GLN A 61 13.55 2.83 -10.94
N TYR A 62 12.63 1.88 -10.79
CA TYR A 62 11.24 2.04 -11.20
C TYR A 62 10.28 2.06 -10.02
N LEU A 63 9.13 2.71 -10.21
CA LEU A 63 7.96 2.51 -9.37
C LEU A 63 7.52 1.04 -9.48
N SER A 64 7.62 0.33 -8.37
CA SER A 64 7.34 -1.11 -8.26
C SER A 64 6.46 -1.41 -7.04
N ILE A 65 6.02 -2.65 -6.90
CA ILE A 65 5.21 -3.12 -5.77
C ILE A 65 5.83 -4.36 -5.11
N ARG A 66 5.88 -4.41 -3.77
CA ARG A 66 6.47 -5.55 -3.05
C ARG A 66 5.64 -6.84 -3.18
N GLY A 67 4.37 -6.68 -3.52
CA GLY A 67 3.41 -7.77 -3.71
C GLY A 67 2.18 -7.27 -4.46
N THR A 68 1.37 -8.21 -4.93
CA THR A 68 0.13 -7.92 -5.68
C THR A 68 -1.12 -7.94 -4.80
N GLN A 69 -0.96 -8.22 -3.51
CA GLN A 69 -2.02 -8.24 -2.51
C GLN A 69 -2.51 -6.81 -2.24
N CYS A 70 -3.76 -6.68 -1.79
CA CYS A 70 -4.25 -5.41 -1.26
C CYS A 70 -3.33 -4.89 -0.15
N ASN A 71 -3.13 -3.57 -0.07
CA ASN A 71 -2.24 -2.93 0.90
C ASN A 71 -0.75 -3.29 0.74
N SER A 72 -0.33 -3.82 -0.42
CA SER A 72 1.10 -3.97 -0.70
C SER A 72 1.74 -2.62 -0.95
N GLN A 73 2.91 -2.39 -0.35
CA GLN A 73 3.60 -1.11 -0.44
C GLN A 73 4.29 -0.94 -1.80
N ALA A 74 4.18 0.27 -2.35
CA ALA A 74 5.00 0.70 -3.46
C ALA A 74 6.45 0.92 -2.98
N TYR A 75 7.40 0.54 -3.82
CA TYR A 75 8.81 0.66 -3.50
C TYR A 75 9.61 0.94 -4.77
N HIS A 76 10.83 1.43 -4.59
CA HIS A 76 11.73 1.76 -5.68
C HIS A 76 12.55 0.51 -6.02
N GLY A 77 12.38 -0.03 -7.24
CA GLY A 77 12.92 -1.34 -7.57
C GLY A 77 12.78 -1.74 -9.03
N SER A 78 12.52 -3.03 -9.25
CA SER A 78 12.48 -3.63 -10.59
C SER A 78 11.36 -3.06 -11.45
N PRO A 79 11.51 -3.04 -12.80
CA PRO A 79 10.47 -2.55 -13.70
C PRO A 79 9.11 -3.23 -13.47
N THR A 80 8.09 -2.42 -13.20
CA THR A 80 6.70 -2.86 -13.12
C THR A 80 5.89 -2.17 -14.21
N THR A 81 4.98 -2.91 -14.85
CA THR A 81 4.10 -2.36 -15.90
C THR A 81 2.80 -1.86 -15.29
N TRP A 82 2.49 -0.60 -15.59
CA TRP A 82 1.32 0.13 -15.10
C TRP A 82 0.41 0.54 -16.26
N LYS A 83 -0.91 0.47 -16.08
CA LYS A 83 -1.90 1.12 -16.92
C LYS A 83 -2.21 2.49 -16.32
N ILE A 84 -2.21 3.52 -17.16
CA ILE A 84 -2.63 4.87 -16.76
C ILE A 84 -4.02 5.10 -17.34
N ILE A 85 -5.02 5.19 -16.47
CA ILE A 85 -6.43 5.20 -16.85
C ILE A 85 -7.02 6.57 -16.54
N PRO A 86 -7.53 7.32 -17.54
CA PRO A 86 -8.16 8.62 -17.30
C PRO A 86 -9.46 8.44 -16.51
N GLN A 87 -9.64 9.24 -15.45
CA GLN A 87 -10.87 9.25 -14.64
C GLN A 87 -11.64 10.56 -14.79
N ARG A 88 -10.92 11.68 -14.70
CA ARG A 88 -11.46 13.04 -14.82
C ARG A 88 -10.46 13.92 -15.56
N PRO A 89 -10.84 15.11 -16.04
CA PRO A 89 -9.90 16.01 -16.69
C PRO A 89 -8.63 16.23 -15.84
N GLY A 90 -7.49 15.77 -16.35
CA GLY A 90 -6.18 15.87 -15.67
C GLY A 90 -5.95 14.88 -14.52
N GLY A 91 -6.88 13.97 -14.21
CA GLY A 91 -6.78 12.99 -13.14
C GLY A 91 -6.84 11.54 -13.65
N TYR A 92 -5.90 10.72 -13.19
CA TYR A 92 -5.68 9.36 -13.66
C TYR A 92 -5.57 8.37 -12.50
N LEU A 93 -6.00 7.12 -12.71
CA LEU A 93 -5.56 5.98 -11.89
C LEU A 93 -4.26 5.41 -12.48
N ILE A 94 -3.38 4.95 -11.60
CA ILE A 94 -2.15 4.23 -11.96
C ILE A 94 -2.36 2.78 -11.51
N GLN A 95 -2.79 1.92 -12.41
CA GLN A 95 -3.21 0.54 -12.14
C GLN A 95 -2.13 -0.47 -12.52
N LEU A 96 -1.97 -1.56 -11.77
CA LEU A 96 -1.16 -2.70 -12.21
C LEU A 96 -1.73 -3.32 -13.49
N GLU A 97 -0.89 -3.66 -14.47
CA GLU A 97 -1.34 -4.09 -15.81
C GLU A 97 -2.35 -5.25 -15.78
N LYS A 98 -2.15 -6.23 -14.91
CA LYS A 98 -2.88 -7.50 -14.89
C LYS A 98 -3.87 -7.66 -13.73
N ILE A 99 -3.91 -6.69 -12.81
CA ILE A 99 -4.64 -6.82 -11.55
C ILE A 99 -5.39 -5.52 -11.29
N ASP A 100 -6.62 -5.64 -10.81
CA ASP A 100 -7.45 -4.49 -10.45
C ASP A 100 -7.01 -3.83 -9.14
N ARG A 101 -5.82 -3.23 -9.18
CA ARG A 101 -5.17 -2.58 -8.06
C ARG A 101 -4.48 -1.31 -8.52
N VAL A 102 -4.78 -0.20 -7.87
CA VAL A 102 -4.31 1.14 -8.22
C VAL A 102 -3.49 1.75 -7.10
N LEU A 103 -2.60 2.65 -7.48
CA LEU A 103 -1.77 3.40 -6.56
C LEU A 103 -2.64 4.31 -5.67
N ASP A 104 -2.47 4.19 -4.36
CA ASP A 104 -3.23 4.89 -3.33
C ASP A 104 -2.27 5.59 -2.37
N LEU A 105 -2.55 6.86 -2.05
CA LEU A 105 -1.77 7.65 -1.10
C LEU A 105 -2.39 7.65 0.31
N HIS A 106 -1.71 6.98 1.24
CA HIS A 106 -2.10 6.92 2.63
C HIS A 106 -1.69 8.16 3.45
N ASP A 107 -2.25 8.26 4.66
CA ASP A 107 -2.16 9.44 5.52
C ASP A 107 -0.77 9.96 5.85
N ARG A 108 0.18 9.07 6.14
CA ARG A 108 1.53 9.49 6.54
C ARG A 108 2.47 9.63 5.34
N GLY A 109 1.92 9.57 4.14
CA GLY A 109 2.65 9.76 2.90
C GLY A 109 3.17 8.47 2.28
N GLU A 110 2.90 7.31 2.87
CA GLU A 110 3.19 6.02 2.27
C GLU A 110 2.25 5.73 1.10
N VAL A 111 2.76 4.97 0.14
CA VAL A 111 2.04 4.65 -1.09
C VAL A 111 1.83 3.16 -1.16
N TYR A 112 0.57 2.75 -1.36
CA TYR A 112 0.16 1.35 -1.43
C TYR A 112 -0.62 1.08 -2.71
N ILE A 113 -0.98 -0.18 -2.90
CA ILE A 113 -1.99 -0.56 -3.89
C ILE A 113 -3.30 -1.00 -3.23
N TRP A 114 -4.41 -0.49 -3.75
CA TRP A 114 -5.78 -0.79 -3.31
C TRP A 114 -6.69 -1.11 -4.50
N PRO A 115 -7.85 -1.77 -4.33
CA PRO A 115 -8.80 -2.01 -5.40
C PRO A 115 -9.14 -0.71 -6.13
N ALA A 116 -9.35 -0.78 -7.44
CA ALA A 116 -9.71 0.40 -8.19
C ALA A 116 -11.07 0.93 -7.71
N ASN A 117 -11.10 2.18 -7.29
CA ASN A 117 -12.32 2.96 -7.19
C ASN A 117 -11.97 4.43 -7.49
N ASP A 118 -12.91 5.13 -8.12
CA ASP A 118 -12.77 6.52 -8.56
C ASP A 118 -13.42 7.51 -7.59
N ALA A 119 -14.22 7.01 -6.64
CA ALA A 119 -14.80 7.80 -5.56
C ALA A 119 -13.75 8.36 -4.58
N GLU A 120 -12.60 7.69 -4.46
CA GLU A 120 -11.59 8.05 -3.46
C GLU A 120 -10.49 8.94 -4.06
N PRO A 121 -10.44 10.23 -3.68
CA PRO A 121 -9.56 11.19 -4.33
C PRO A 121 -8.07 10.88 -4.11
N GLN A 122 -7.70 10.14 -3.05
CA GLN A 122 -6.33 9.72 -2.78
C GLN A 122 -5.79 8.66 -3.76
N LYS A 123 -6.65 8.09 -4.62
CA LYS A 123 -6.24 7.19 -5.71
C LYS A 123 -6.02 7.91 -7.04
N VAL A 124 -6.34 9.20 -7.11
CA VAL A 124 -6.29 9.96 -8.37
C VAL A 124 -5.04 10.83 -8.44
N TRP A 125 -4.30 10.66 -9.51
CA TRP A 125 -3.00 11.28 -9.74
C TRP A 125 -3.02 12.18 -10.97
N LYS A 126 -2.33 13.31 -10.89
CA LYS A 126 -2.08 14.24 -11.98
C LYS A 126 -0.67 14.06 -12.50
N PHE A 127 -0.52 14.06 -13.82
CA PHE A 127 0.76 14.03 -14.49
C PHE A 127 1.11 15.45 -14.97
N GLU A 128 2.02 16.10 -14.27
CA GLU A 128 2.53 17.43 -14.64
C GLU A 128 3.76 17.27 -15.52
N LYS A 129 3.63 17.62 -16.80
CA LYS A 129 4.71 17.44 -17.77
C LYS A 129 5.83 18.44 -17.53
N LEU A 130 7.05 17.95 -17.37
CA LEU A 130 8.25 18.77 -17.14
C LEU A 130 9.15 18.86 -18.37
N GLY A 131 9.16 17.83 -19.23
CA GLY A 131 10.02 17.82 -20.42
C GLY A 131 9.85 16.59 -21.30
N ARG A 132 10.52 16.58 -22.45
CA ARG A 132 10.57 15.45 -23.41
C ARG A 132 11.79 14.54 -23.22
N GLU A 133 12.70 14.87 -22.31
CA GLU A 133 14.04 14.26 -22.22
C GLU A 133 13.99 12.73 -22.25
N THR A 134 14.51 12.19 -23.34
CA THR A 134 14.81 10.77 -23.54
C THR A 134 15.83 10.37 -22.50
N GLY A 135 15.50 9.38 -21.66
CA GLY A 135 16.47 8.77 -20.76
C GLY A 135 17.58 8.10 -21.56
N GLU A 136 18.60 8.87 -21.93
CA GLU A 136 19.82 8.37 -22.53
C GLU A 136 20.56 7.51 -21.51
N GLU A 137 20.97 6.35 -22.00
CA GLU A 137 21.69 5.30 -21.30
C GLU A 137 23.00 5.83 -20.72
N MET A 138 23.13 5.84 -19.38
CA MET A 138 24.45 5.82 -18.77
C MET A 138 25.04 4.41 -18.94
N GLY A 139 25.81 4.25 -20.02
CA GLY A 139 27.05 3.50 -20.07
C GLY A 139 27.01 1.98 -19.82
N GLU A 140 26.68 1.19 -20.84
CA GLU A 140 27.33 -0.10 -21.03
C GLU A 140 28.62 0.12 -21.85
N VAL A 141 29.76 -0.04 -21.18
CA VAL A 141 31.07 -0.08 -21.82
C VAL A 141 31.14 -1.33 -22.69
N LYS A 142 31.14 -1.12 -24.01
CA LYS A 142 31.60 -2.11 -24.98
C LYS A 142 33.12 -2.13 -24.96
N ASP A 143 33.70 -3.30 -24.72
CA ASP A 143 35.03 -3.63 -25.23
C ASP A 143 34.98 -4.97 -25.98
N SER A 144 34.92 -4.83 -27.30
CA SER A 144 35.80 -5.43 -28.33
C SER A 144 36.25 -6.90 -28.19
N VAL A 145 35.59 -7.73 -29.00
CA VAL A 145 36.13 -8.73 -29.96
C VAL A 145 37.61 -9.13 -29.82
N SER A 146 37.84 -10.44 -29.74
CA SER A 146 38.94 -11.12 -30.43
C SER A 146 38.50 -12.53 -30.85
N GLU A 147 38.48 -12.78 -32.15
CA GLU A 147 38.34 -14.09 -32.78
C GLU A 147 39.65 -14.89 -32.65
N GLN A 148 39.56 -16.21 -32.50
CA GLN A 148 40.19 -17.16 -33.43
C GLN A 148 39.76 -18.63 -33.16
N PRO A 149 39.88 -19.53 -34.16
CA PRO A 149 39.06 -20.74 -34.33
C PRO A 149 39.76 -22.04 -33.92
N GLY A 150 38.99 -23.12 -33.77
CA GLY A 150 39.51 -24.48 -33.63
C GLY A 150 38.42 -25.56 -33.61
N ASP A 151 38.32 -26.27 -34.74
CA ASP A 151 38.00 -27.69 -34.97
C ASP A 151 36.91 -28.47 -34.17
N ASP A 152 35.98 -28.99 -34.99
CA ASP A 152 35.05 -30.16 -34.92
C ASP A 152 35.47 -31.40 -34.06
N PRO A 153 34.65 -32.47 -33.97
CA PRO A 153 33.19 -32.58 -33.73
C PRO A 153 32.86 -33.70 -32.70
N ALA A 154 31.72 -33.66 -32.01
CA ALA A 154 31.18 -34.87 -31.37
C ALA A 154 29.66 -34.80 -31.17
N ALA A 155 29.00 -35.82 -31.71
CA ALA A 155 27.56 -36.03 -31.68
C ALA A 155 27.02 -36.24 -30.26
N ASP A 156 25.87 -35.63 -29.95
CA ASP A 156 24.93 -36.24 -29.01
C ASP A 156 23.48 -35.82 -29.31
N GLN A 157 22.57 -36.75 -29.05
CA GLN A 157 21.20 -36.83 -29.57
C GLN A 157 20.26 -35.79 -28.94
N PRO A 158 19.17 -35.36 -29.63
CA PRO A 158 18.15 -34.55 -29.01
C PRO A 158 17.25 -35.44 -28.13
N LYS A 159 17.40 -35.31 -26.80
CA LYS A 159 16.39 -35.79 -25.84
C LYS A 159 15.09 -35.02 -26.09
N LYS A 160 14.10 -35.74 -26.62
CA LYS A 160 12.73 -35.28 -26.87
C LYS A 160 12.14 -34.73 -25.57
N ALA A 161 12.06 -33.40 -25.48
CA ALA A 161 11.35 -32.72 -24.40
C ALA A 161 9.88 -33.19 -24.36
N PRO A 162 9.28 -33.39 -23.18
CA PRO A 162 7.86 -33.70 -23.08
C PRO A 162 7.05 -32.60 -23.76
N PRO A 163 5.95 -32.94 -24.46
CA PRO A 163 5.20 -31.98 -25.24
C PRO A 163 4.76 -30.80 -24.37
N PRO A 164 4.84 -29.56 -24.86
CA PRO A 164 4.37 -28.40 -24.13
C PRO A 164 2.90 -28.63 -23.76
N LEU A 165 2.58 -28.51 -22.47
CA LEU A 165 1.21 -28.61 -21.96
C LEU A 165 0.31 -27.72 -22.82
N SER A 166 -0.80 -28.28 -23.28
CA SER A 166 -1.76 -27.53 -24.08
C SER A 166 -2.21 -26.28 -23.28
N PRO A 167 -2.52 -25.15 -23.94
CA PRO A 167 -2.95 -23.93 -23.26
C PRO A 167 -4.14 -24.13 -22.30
N LEU A 168 -4.93 -25.19 -22.51
CA LEU A 168 -6.02 -25.62 -21.63
C LEU A 168 -5.50 -26.26 -20.34
N ALA A 169 -4.56 -27.20 -20.42
CA ALA A 169 -3.97 -27.84 -19.24
C ALA A 169 -3.24 -26.84 -18.32
N ILE A 170 -2.63 -25.79 -18.88
CA ILE A 170 -2.02 -24.70 -18.11
C ILE A 170 -3.08 -23.89 -17.35
N ARG A 171 -4.22 -23.60 -17.99
CA ARG A 171 -5.34 -22.91 -17.34
C ARG A 171 -5.95 -23.74 -16.21
N ASP A 172 -6.12 -25.04 -16.41
CA ASP A 172 -6.69 -25.93 -15.39
C ASP A 172 -5.81 -26.02 -14.14
N VAL A 173 -4.48 -26.06 -14.31
CA VAL A 173 -3.53 -25.99 -13.19
C VAL A 173 -3.63 -24.65 -12.45
N GLN A 174 -3.77 -23.55 -13.20
CA GLN A 174 -3.91 -22.22 -12.61
C GLN A 174 -5.22 -22.05 -11.84
N ILE A 175 -6.33 -22.58 -12.35
CA ILE A 175 -7.63 -22.61 -11.67
C ILE A 175 -7.54 -23.43 -10.39
N ALA A 176 -6.92 -24.61 -10.45
CA ALA A 176 -6.73 -25.45 -9.27
C ALA A 176 -5.86 -24.76 -8.20
N GLN A 177 -4.85 -23.99 -8.61
CA GLN A 177 -4.01 -23.21 -7.70
C GLN A 177 -4.79 -22.06 -7.06
N GLN A 178 -5.59 -21.34 -7.84
CA GLN A 178 -6.46 -20.27 -7.34
C GLN A 178 -7.51 -20.82 -6.36
N ALA A 179 -8.12 -21.97 -6.66
CA ALA A 179 -9.09 -22.61 -5.77
C ALA A 179 -8.49 -22.95 -4.41
N ARG A 180 -7.25 -23.46 -4.36
CA ARG A 180 -6.55 -23.72 -3.09
C ARG A 180 -6.25 -22.43 -2.32
N GLN A 181 -5.90 -21.35 -3.02
CA GLN A 181 -5.65 -20.07 -2.39
C GLN A 181 -6.94 -19.46 -1.80
N ILE A 182 -8.05 -19.55 -2.53
CA ILE A 182 -9.37 -19.13 -2.05
C ILE A 182 -9.73 -19.92 -0.78
N GLN A 183 -9.62 -21.24 -0.81
CA GLN A 183 -9.92 -22.09 0.34
C GLN A 183 -9.06 -21.76 1.58
N SER A 184 -7.77 -21.47 1.39
CA SER A 184 -6.87 -21.04 2.46
C SER A 184 -7.28 -19.66 3.04
N LEU A 185 -7.67 -18.72 2.18
CA LEU A 185 -8.15 -17.40 2.61
C LEU A 185 -9.49 -17.48 3.34
N GLU A 186 -10.42 -18.30 2.87
CA GLU A 186 -11.70 -18.56 3.54
C GLU A 186 -11.49 -19.13 4.95
N GLN A 187 -10.54 -20.06 5.11
CA GLN A 187 -10.20 -20.60 6.42
C GLN A 187 -9.58 -19.55 7.34
N GLN A 188 -8.71 -18.67 6.83
CA GLN A 188 -8.15 -17.57 7.60
C GLN A 188 -9.21 -16.55 8.03
N LEU A 189 -10.13 -16.20 7.13
CA LEU A 189 -11.25 -15.32 7.44
C LEU A 189 -12.14 -15.93 8.53
N SER A 190 -12.49 -17.20 8.42
CA SER A 190 -13.26 -17.90 9.46
C SER A 190 -12.58 -17.92 10.83
N MET A 191 -11.26 -18.10 10.87
CA MET A 191 -10.50 -17.99 12.13
C MET A 191 -10.53 -16.56 12.70
N LYS A 192 -10.42 -15.56 11.83
CA LYS A 192 -10.47 -14.14 12.23
C LYS A 192 -11.84 -13.73 12.72
N ASP A 193 -12.91 -14.23 12.11
CA ASP A 193 -14.28 -13.99 12.57
C ASP A 193 -14.50 -14.58 13.97
N SER A 194 -14.01 -15.80 14.21
CA SER A 194 -14.06 -16.43 15.53
C SER A 194 -13.26 -15.65 16.58
N GLU A 195 -12.09 -15.10 16.20
CA GLU A 195 -11.27 -14.27 17.07
C GLU A 195 -11.97 -12.94 17.40
N LEU A 196 -12.64 -12.33 16.43
CA LEU A 196 -13.41 -11.11 16.62
C LEU A 196 -14.60 -11.32 17.56
N GLU A 197 -15.36 -12.41 17.37
CA GLU A 197 -16.47 -12.76 18.28
C GLU A 197 -15.97 -12.97 19.72
N ARG A 198 -14.83 -13.64 19.88
CA ARG A 198 -14.20 -13.83 21.20
C ARG A 198 -13.83 -12.50 21.85
N LEU A 199 -13.18 -11.59 21.11
CA LEU A 199 -12.79 -10.28 21.61
C LEU A 199 -13.99 -9.39 21.92
N GLN A 200 -15.07 -9.48 21.13
CA GLN A 200 -16.32 -8.78 21.40
C GLN A 200 -16.93 -9.26 22.72
N GLY A 201 -16.97 -10.57 22.98
CA GLY A 201 -17.44 -11.11 24.26
C GLY A 201 -16.59 -10.65 25.45
N GLU A 202 -15.26 -10.58 25.30
CA GLU A 202 -14.38 -10.04 26.34
C GLU A 202 -14.65 -8.55 26.62
N LEU A 203 -14.87 -7.75 25.58
CA LEU A 203 -15.20 -6.33 25.72
C LEU A 203 -16.55 -6.13 26.42
N GLU A 204 -17.57 -6.93 26.08
CA GLU A 204 -18.86 -6.88 26.75
C GLU A 204 -18.76 -7.25 28.23
N PHE A 205 -17.96 -8.27 28.56
CA PHE A 205 -17.70 -8.66 29.94
C PHE A 205 -17.02 -7.55 30.73
N ILE A 206 -15.95 -6.95 30.19
CA ILE A 206 -15.24 -5.84 30.83
C ILE A 206 -16.18 -4.65 31.02
N ARG A 207 -16.95 -4.29 30.00
CA ARG A 207 -17.94 -3.19 30.10
C ARG A 207 -18.97 -3.45 31.19
N SER A 208 -19.46 -4.68 31.32
CA SER A 208 -20.38 -5.05 32.41
C SER A 208 -19.71 -4.94 33.78
N GLN A 209 -18.44 -5.34 33.89
CA GLN A 209 -17.69 -5.24 35.13
C GLN A 209 -17.47 -3.77 35.54
N GLU A 210 -17.07 -2.91 34.61
CA GLU A 210 -16.92 -1.47 34.84
C GLU A 210 -18.25 -0.81 35.25
N SER A 211 -19.35 -1.17 34.59
CA SER A 211 -20.69 -0.68 34.96
C SER A 211 -21.08 -1.07 36.39
N SER A 212 -20.75 -2.29 36.83
CA SER A 212 -20.97 -2.74 38.20
C SER A 212 -20.11 -1.95 39.20
N GLN A 213 -18.82 -1.77 38.89
CA GLN A 213 -17.91 -1.01 39.76
C GLN A 213 -18.32 0.47 39.89
N THR A 214 -18.72 1.10 38.79
CA THR A 214 -19.20 2.49 38.81
C THR A 214 -20.47 2.64 39.65
N THR A 215 -21.38 1.67 39.57
CA THR A 215 -22.58 1.64 40.43
C THR A 215 -22.19 1.56 41.91
N ILE A 216 -21.32 0.61 42.29
CA ILE A 216 -20.85 0.44 43.68
C ILE A 216 -20.16 1.71 44.19
N LEU A 217 -19.29 2.33 43.38
CA LEU A 217 -18.62 3.57 43.75
C LEU A 217 -19.61 4.72 43.94
N SER A 218 -20.61 4.84 43.06
CA SER A 218 -21.65 5.87 43.18
C SER A 218 -22.46 5.73 44.46
N GLU A 219 -22.82 4.50 44.86
CA GLU A 219 -23.53 4.24 46.12
C GLU A 219 -22.68 4.61 47.34
N ARG A 220 -21.38 4.28 47.31
CA ARG A 220 -20.45 4.65 48.40
C ARG A 220 -20.26 6.16 48.51
N ILE A 221 -20.19 6.86 47.38
CA ILE A 221 -20.10 8.33 47.37
C ILE A 221 -21.36 8.92 48.02
N ALA A 222 -22.55 8.46 47.64
CA ALA A 222 -23.80 8.91 48.24
C ALA A 222 -23.86 8.65 49.76
N GLN A 223 -23.40 7.48 50.22
CA GLN A 223 -23.31 7.18 51.66
C GLN A 223 -22.35 8.10 52.41
N LEU A 224 -21.20 8.43 51.80
CA LEU A 224 -20.23 9.34 52.40
C LEU A 224 -20.79 10.77 52.47
N GLU A 225 -21.47 11.23 51.43
CA GLU A 225 -22.15 12.54 51.40
C GLU A 225 -23.16 12.65 52.53
N GLU A 226 -23.99 11.62 52.74
CA GLU A 226 -24.97 11.58 53.83
C GLU A 226 -24.30 11.60 55.22
N LEU A 227 -23.21 10.87 55.41
CA LEU A 227 -22.47 10.87 56.68
C LEU A 227 -21.84 12.24 56.97
N VAL A 228 -21.29 12.89 55.94
CA VAL A 228 -20.73 14.25 56.07
C VAL A 228 -21.82 15.24 56.46
N GLU A 229 -22.99 15.17 55.85
CA GLU A 229 -24.13 16.04 56.19
C GLU A 229 -24.58 15.83 57.64
N ARG A 230 -24.73 14.57 58.09
CA ARG A 230 -25.07 14.26 59.48
C ARG A 230 -24.03 14.75 60.48
N LEU A 231 -22.74 14.64 60.17
CA LEU A 231 -21.67 15.16 61.03
C LEU A 231 -21.73 16.68 61.13
N PHE A 232 -22.01 17.36 60.01
CA PHE A 232 -22.15 18.82 59.99
C PHE A 232 -23.34 19.29 60.83
N GLU A 233 -24.47 18.59 60.75
CA GLU A 233 -25.63 18.85 61.62
C GLU A 233 -25.31 18.60 63.10
N GLN A 234 -24.58 17.53 63.43
CA GLN A 234 -24.20 17.20 64.80
C GLN A 234 -23.27 18.25 65.40
N GLU A 235 -22.29 18.74 64.64
CA GLU A 235 -21.38 19.80 65.09
C GLU A 235 -22.12 21.12 65.29
N SER A 236 -23.05 21.46 64.38
CA SER A 236 -23.89 22.66 64.49
C SER A 236 -24.81 22.65 65.72
N ARG A 237 -25.08 21.47 66.29
CA ARG A 237 -25.90 21.28 67.50
C ARG A 237 -25.09 21.18 68.80
N ARG A 238 -23.75 21.20 68.74
CA ARG A 238 -22.94 21.19 69.98
C ARG A 238 -23.10 22.52 70.72
N PRO A 239 -23.52 22.49 72.01
CA PRO A 239 -23.58 23.71 72.79
C PRO A 239 -22.17 24.23 73.07
N ASN A 240 -21.97 25.54 72.87
CA ASN A 240 -20.75 26.26 73.27
C ASN A 240 -20.62 26.25 74.80
N ASN A 241 -20.09 25.17 75.35
CA ASN A 241 -19.63 25.16 76.74
C ASN A 241 -18.24 25.78 76.78
N ALA A 242 -18.21 27.12 76.70
CA ALA A 242 -17.08 27.91 77.13
C ALA A 242 -17.18 28.07 78.65
N ALA A 243 -16.25 27.44 79.37
CA ALA A 243 -15.86 27.78 80.74
C ALA A 243 -14.39 28.20 80.71
#